data_AF-A0A061DTL7-F1
#
_entry.id   AF-A0A061DTL7-F1
#
_cell.length_a   1.000
_cell.length_b   1.000
_cell.length_c   1.000
_cell.angle_alpha   90.00
_cell.angle_beta   90.00
_cell.angle_gamma   90.00
#
_symmetry.space_group_name_H-M   'P 1'
#
loop_
_entity.id
_entity.type
_entity.pdbx_description
1 polymer ?
#
loop_
_entity_poly.entity_id
_entity_poly.type
_entity_poly.pdbx_seq_one_letter_code
_entity_poly.pdbx_strand_id
1 'polypeptide(L)'
;MHMTSLPLKSRPLVSLFHSRKNKQISQTTMELPNTNTQIFTLFIFLLFQLVPVVFTFPNIPNIINPLRAITQMQAQQIIPKHYLQPQSQSQFRPPPQPQPQPQPPETEQQQFLNAHNKVRAHVGLTPFVWDDTLASFALSWANRRIPDCRMIHSFGPYGENIFWGGRDHWTAEDAVRLWVKEHRFYDRRTNACLPERLCGHYTQIVWRNSTKLGCARVKCSTGGVFIMCNYDPPGNIMDRNPFAP
;
A
#
# COMPACT_ATOMS: atom_id res chain seq x y z
N MET A 1 -21.09 -69.00 42.56
CA MET A 1 -20.56 -68.69 41.20
C MET A 1 -19.05 -68.64 41.30
N HIS A 2 -18.37 -69.57 40.63
CA HIS A 2 -16.93 -69.81 40.74
C HIS A 2 -16.09 -68.65 40.17
N MET A 3 -15.05 -68.27 40.90
CA MET A 3 -13.89 -67.57 40.36
C MET A 3 -12.89 -68.59 39.81
N THR A 4 -12.40 -68.37 38.59
CA THR A 4 -11.14 -68.95 38.09
C THR A 4 -10.41 -67.89 37.27
N SER A 5 -9.22 -67.54 37.74
CA SER A 5 -8.20 -66.73 37.08
C SER A 5 -7.29 -67.60 36.19
N LEU A 6 -6.55 -66.96 35.26
CA LEU A 6 -5.25 -67.29 34.62
C LEU A 6 -5.26 -66.94 33.10
N PRO A 7 -4.12 -66.69 32.43
CA PRO A 7 -3.12 -65.64 32.67
C PRO A 7 -2.70 -64.87 31.38
N LEU A 8 -1.89 -63.82 31.55
CA LEU A 8 -1.17 -63.10 30.49
C LEU A 8 -0.19 -63.99 29.71
N LYS A 9 -0.03 -63.72 28.39
CA LYS A 9 1.18 -64.10 27.65
C LYS A 9 1.55 -63.06 26.59
N SER A 10 2.53 -62.24 26.94
CA SER A 10 3.37 -61.42 26.06
C SER A 10 4.23 -62.31 25.15
N ARG A 11 4.35 -62.00 23.85
CA ARG A 11 5.60 -62.19 23.09
C ARG A 11 5.76 -61.15 21.96
N PRO A 12 6.98 -60.63 21.73
CA PRO A 12 7.30 -59.62 20.71
C PRO A 12 8.01 -60.22 19.47
N LEU A 13 8.51 -59.30 18.61
CA LEU A 13 9.38 -59.47 17.43
C LEU A 13 8.58 -59.67 16.12
N VAL A 14 8.84 -58.98 15.01
CA VAL A 14 10.13 -58.86 14.34
C VAL A 14 10.20 -57.55 13.52
N SER A 15 11.36 -56.90 13.61
CA SER A 15 11.85 -55.83 12.75
C SER A 15 11.98 -56.30 11.30
N LEU A 16 11.38 -55.55 10.36
CA LEU A 16 11.69 -55.65 8.93
C LEU A 16 12.19 -54.30 8.44
N PHE A 17 13.49 -54.12 8.56
CA PHE A 17 14.28 -53.23 7.72
C PHE A 17 14.00 -53.56 6.25
N HIS A 18 13.45 -52.63 5.50
CA HIS A 18 13.61 -52.60 4.04
C HIS A 18 14.40 -51.35 3.66
N SER A 19 15.70 -51.58 3.55
CA SER A 19 16.67 -50.74 2.86
C SER A 19 16.26 -50.65 1.38
N ARG A 20 15.61 -49.56 0.99
CA ARG A 20 15.58 -49.15 -0.42
C ARG A 20 16.77 -48.23 -0.67
N LYS A 21 17.77 -48.80 -1.33
CA LYS A 21 18.92 -48.13 -1.94
C LYS A 21 18.41 -46.96 -2.79
N ASN A 22 18.55 -45.73 -2.31
CA ASN A 22 18.47 -44.56 -3.16
C ASN A 22 19.74 -44.52 -4.02
N LYS A 23 19.55 -44.91 -5.28
CA LYS A 23 20.50 -44.76 -6.37
C LYS A 23 20.94 -43.30 -6.41
N GLN A 24 22.21 -43.04 -6.09
CA GLN A 24 22.84 -41.76 -6.34
C GLN A 24 22.66 -41.44 -7.82
N ILE A 25 21.88 -40.40 -8.10
CA ILE A 25 21.87 -39.74 -9.39
C ILE A 25 23.16 -38.93 -9.39
N SER A 26 24.18 -39.40 -10.11
CA SER A 26 25.34 -38.59 -10.46
C SER A 26 24.84 -37.28 -11.03
N GLN A 27 25.17 -36.19 -10.34
CA GLN A 27 25.13 -34.86 -10.91
C GLN A 27 26.24 -34.81 -11.96
N THR A 28 25.90 -35.16 -13.19
CA THR A 28 26.70 -34.76 -14.35
C THR A 28 26.52 -33.25 -14.47
N THR A 29 27.56 -32.52 -14.08
CA THR A 29 27.76 -31.12 -14.41
C THR A 29 27.80 -30.99 -15.93
N MET A 30 26.67 -30.61 -16.53
CA MET A 30 26.68 -30.00 -17.87
C MET A 30 27.16 -28.56 -17.71
N GLU A 31 28.47 -28.36 -17.84
CA GLU A 31 29.00 -27.05 -18.18
C GLU A 31 28.55 -26.69 -19.60
N LEU A 32 27.73 -25.66 -19.73
CA LEU A 32 27.54 -25.01 -21.02
C LEU A 32 28.81 -24.21 -21.36
N PRO A 33 29.39 -24.37 -22.56
CA PRO A 33 30.48 -23.53 -23.00
C PRO A 33 29.98 -22.09 -23.17
N ASN A 34 30.53 -21.20 -22.35
CA ASN A 34 30.37 -19.76 -22.45
C ASN A 34 31.18 -19.26 -23.66
N THR A 35 30.53 -19.15 -24.81
CA THR A 35 31.10 -18.52 -26.01
C THR A 35 30.09 -17.54 -26.61
N ASN A 36 29.95 -16.34 -26.02
CA ASN A 36 29.37 -15.20 -26.74
C ASN A 36 29.68 -13.82 -26.13
N THR A 37 30.96 -13.50 -25.92
CA THR A 37 31.40 -12.16 -25.47
C THR A 37 32.47 -11.54 -26.38
N GLN A 38 32.53 -11.91 -27.67
CA GLN A 38 33.56 -11.40 -28.60
C GLN A 38 33.09 -11.20 -30.06
N ILE A 39 31.78 -11.02 -30.34
CA ILE A 39 31.31 -10.77 -31.74
C ILE A 39 30.38 -9.55 -31.89
N PHE A 40 29.96 -8.89 -30.81
CA PHE A 40 29.11 -7.68 -30.88
C PHE A 40 29.87 -6.34 -30.73
N THR A 41 31.16 -6.33 -31.07
CA THR A 41 32.00 -5.11 -31.05
C THR A 41 32.58 -4.73 -32.42
N LEU A 42 32.04 -5.27 -33.52
CA LEU A 42 32.50 -4.95 -34.88
C LEU A 42 31.39 -4.55 -35.89
N PHE A 43 30.22 -4.13 -35.43
CA PHE A 43 29.15 -3.64 -36.33
C PHE A 43 28.58 -2.25 -36.01
N ILE A 44 29.19 -1.46 -35.13
CA ILE A 44 28.73 -0.10 -34.79
C ILE A 44 29.82 0.96 -35.01
N PHE A 45 30.53 0.91 -36.16
CA PHE A 45 31.53 1.95 -36.47
C PHE A 45 31.63 2.39 -37.94
N LEU A 46 30.57 2.25 -38.75
CA LEU A 46 30.67 2.71 -40.16
C LEU A 46 29.41 3.29 -40.81
N LEU A 47 28.50 3.92 -40.04
CA LEU A 47 27.41 4.73 -40.62
C LEU A 47 27.05 5.97 -39.78
N PHE A 48 28.04 6.78 -39.39
CA PHE A 48 27.76 8.08 -38.75
C PHE A 48 28.71 9.18 -39.24
N GLN A 49 28.67 9.49 -40.54
CA GLN A 49 29.44 10.61 -41.10
C GLN A 49 28.73 11.48 -42.14
N LEU A 50 27.43 11.41 -42.43
CA LEU A 50 26.85 12.30 -43.47
C LEU A 50 25.39 12.72 -43.27
N VAL A 51 25.00 13.29 -42.12
CA VAL A 51 23.85 14.22 -42.11
C VAL A 51 24.02 15.30 -41.02
N PRO A 52 24.30 16.57 -41.38
CA PRO A 52 24.19 17.67 -40.44
C PRO A 52 22.71 18.03 -40.29
N VAL A 53 22.05 17.52 -39.24
CA VAL A 53 20.73 18.03 -38.84
C VAL A 53 20.95 19.27 -38.00
N VAL A 54 20.71 20.42 -38.62
CA VAL A 54 20.69 21.74 -37.99
C VAL A 54 19.45 21.79 -37.09
N PHE A 55 19.63 21.56 -35.79
CA PHE A 55 18.60 21.88 -34.80
C PHE A 55 18.66 23.37 -34.48
N THR A 56 17.74 24.12 -35.05
CA THR A 56 17.42 25.47 -34.58
C THR A 56 16.54 25.33 -33.33
N PHE A 57 17.02 25.86 -32.20
CA PHE A 57 16.25 25.96 -30.97
C PHE A 57 15.31 27.17 -31.07
N PRO A 58 13.98 27.02 -30.88
CA PRO A 58 13.12 28.17 -30.64
C PRO A 58 13.34 28.68 -29.20
N ASN A 59 13.64 29.97 -29.11
CA ASN A 59 13.79 30.76 -27.91
C ASN A 59 12.61 30.60 -26.94
N ILE A 60 12.91 30.32 -25.67
CA ILE A 60 11.99 30.50 -24.54
C ILE A 60 12.28 31.89 -23.94
N PRO A 61 11.33 32.84 -23.91
CA PRO A 61 11.55 34.10 -23.21
C PRO A 61 11.39 33.92 -21.69
N ASN A 62 12.45 34.28 -20.97
CA ASN A 62 12.46 34.53 -19.53
C ASN A 62 11.52 35.69 -19.18
N ILE A 63 10.54 35.45 -18.30
CA ILE A 63 9.77 36.52 -17.66
C ILE A 63 10.46 36.83 -16.32
N ILE A 64 11.42 37.75 -16.35
CA ILE A 64 11.94 38.42 -15.17
C ILE A 64 11.26 39.79 -15.10
N ASN A 65 10.51 40.03 -14.04
CA ASN A 65 9.99 41.35 -13.68
C ASN A 65 11.13 42.36 -13.54
N PRO A 66 11.00 43.59 -14.05
CA PRO A 66 11.72 44.72 -13.51
C PRO A 66 10.77 45.64 -12.73
N LEU A 67 11.13 45.84 -11.46
CA LEU A 67 10.67 46.94 -10.62
C LEU A 67 11.55 48.18 -10.91
N ARG A 68 10.88 49.34 -11.00
CA ARG A 68 11.38 50.75 -10.85
C ARG A 68 12.11 51.32 -12.08
N ALA A 69 12.01 52.61 -12.44
CA ALA A 69 11.24 53.81 -12.07
C ALA A 69 11.43 54.79 -13.28
N ILE A 70 10.72 55.91 -13.51
CA ILE A 70 10.90 57.24 -12.89
C ILE A 70 9.98 58.21 -13.70
N THR A 71 9.09 58.90 -12.98
CA THR A 71 8.67 60.31 -13.11
C THR A 71 8.13 60.89 -14.43
N GLN A 72 6.88 61.37 -14.39
CA GLN A 72 6.55 62.73 -14.82
C GLN A 72 5.61 63.40 -13.80
N MET A 73 6.01 64.60 -13.40
CA MET A 73 5.32 65.51 -12.50
C MET A 73 4.09 66.13 -13.18
N GLN A 74 2.95 66.14 -12.49
CA GLN A 74 2.02 67.27 -12.54
C GLN A 74 1.56 67.61 -11.13
N ALA A 75 1.55 68.91 -10.86
CA ALA A 75 1.44 69.51 -9.55
C ALA A 75 -0.01 69.85 -9.18
N GLN A 76 -0.28 69.72 -7.88
CA GLN A 76 -1.18 70.51 -7.04
C GLN A 76 -2.69 70.52 -7.32
N GLN A 77 -3.44 69.99 -6.36
CA GLN A 77 -4.41 70.81 -5.61
C GLN A 77 -4.63 70.23 -4.21
N ILE A 78 -4.36 71.06 -3.21
CA ILE A 78 -4.54 70.79 -1.79
C ILE A 78 -6.01 71.08 -1.47
N ILE A 79 -6.78 70.05 -1.09
CA ILE A 79 -8.10 70.20 -0.49
C ILE A 79 -8.03 69.69 0.95
N PRO A 80 -8.38 70.51 1.96
CA PRO A 80 -8.29 70.10 3.36
C PRO A 80 -9.27 68.96 3.67
N LYS A 81 -8.75 67.93 4.34
CA LYS A 81 -9.53 66.83 4.92
C LYS A 81 -10.44 67.37 6.03
N HIS A 82 -11.66 67.78 5.68
CA HIS A 82 -12.75 67.80 6.64
C HIS A 82 -13.27 66.37 6.83
N TYR A 83 -13.25 65.95 8.09
CA TYR A 83 -13.64 64.65 8.60
C TYR A 83 -15.13 64.38 8.28
N LEU A 84 -15.42 63.41 7.42
CA LEU A 84 -16.73 62.78 7.32
C LEU A 84 -16.62 61.40 7.96
N GLN A 85 -17.20 61.25 9.15
CA GLN A 85 -17.42 59.94 9.77
C GLN A 85 -18.43 59.14 8.95
N PRO A 86 -18.16 57.87 8.59
CA PRO A 86 -19.21 56.94 8.23
C PRO A 86 -19.93 56.47 9.50
N GLN A 87 -21.27 56.53 9.47
CA GLN A 87 -22.16 56.17 10.57
C GLN A 87 -22.03 54.70 10.98
N SER A 88 -22.19 54.45 12.28
CA SER A 88 -22.19 53.14 12.91
C SER A 88 -23.33 52.26 12.39
N GLN A 89 -23.03 51.34 11.48
CA GLN A 89 -23.91 50.21 11.22
C GLN A 89 -23.70 49.16 12.31
N SER A 90 -24.69 49.04 13.20
CA SER A 90 -24.82 47.93 14.13
C SER A 90 -24.88 46.62 13.35
N GLN A 91 -23.75 45.93 13.22
CA GLN A 91 -23.71 44.57 12.70
C GLN A 91 -24.15 43.62 13.80
N PHE A 92 -25.36 43.08 13.68
CA PHE A 92 -25.75 41.86 14.37
C PHE A 92 -24.81 40.75 13.92
N ARG A 93 -23.79 40.47 14.73
CA ARG A 93 -22.89 39.34 14.52
C ARG A 93 -23.67 38.07 14.91
N PRO A 94 -23.87 37.10 14.00
CA PRO A 94 -24.48 35.84 14.38
C PRO A 94 -23.66 35.20 15.52
N PRO A 95 -24.31 34.50 16.47
CA PRO A 95 -23.62 33.85 17.57
C PRO A 95 -22.46 33.01 17.05
N PRO A 96 -21.29 33.04 17.71
CA PRO A 96 -20.19 32.16 17.37
C PRO A 96 -20.69 30.72 17.32
N GLN A 97 -20.53 30.05 16.18
CA GLN A 97 -20.83 28.63 16.11
C GLN A 97 -19.98 27.90 17.15
N PRO A 98 -20.54 26.89 17.86
CA PRO A 98 -19.78 26.09 18.80
C PRO A 98 -18.53 25.56 18.10
N GLN A 99 -17.35 25.92 18.60
CA GLN A 99 -16.10 25.37 18.10
C GLN A 99 -16.17 23.84 18.30
N PRO A 100 -15.76 23.04 17.30
CA PRO A 100 -15.67 21.59 17.47
C PRO A 100 -14.81 21.31 18.70
N GLN A 101 -15.38 20.64 19.70
CA GLN A 101 -14.61 20.22 20.87
C GLN A 101 -13.50 19.27 20.41
N PRO A 102 -12.30 19.30 21.03
CA PRO A 102 -11.24 18.36 20.71
C PRO A 102 -11.75 16.93 20.91
N GLN A 103 -11.92 16.19 19.82
CA GLN A 103 -12.27 14.78 19.91
C GLN A 103 -11.07 14.02 20.51
N PRO A 104 -11.30 13.01 21.36
CA PRO A 104 -10.22 12.16 21.85
C PRO A 104 -9.48 11.53 20.64
N PRO A 105 -8.17 11.27 20.77
CA PRO A 105 -7.39 10.67 19.68
C PRO A 105 -7.97 9.31 19.30
N GLU A 106 -8.10 9.06 17.99
CA GLU A 106 -8.62 7.81 17.46
C GLU A 106 -7.77 6.62 17.88
N THR A 107 -8.42 5.50 18.22
CA THR A 107 -7.72 4.23 18.44
C THR A 107 -7.10 3.72 17.14
N GLU A 108 -6.07 2.87 17.21
CA GLU A 108 -5.45 2.31 16.00
C GLU A 108 -6.45 1.52 15.13
N GLN A 109 -7.40 0.83 15.77
CA GLN A 109 -8.55 0.21 15.12
C GLN A 109 -9.38 1.22 14.32
N GLN A 110 -9.72 2.36 14.94
CA GLN A 110 -10.49 3.43 14.28
C GLN A 110 -9.70 4.00 13.10
N GLN A 111 -8.40 4.22 13.25
CA GLN A 111 -7.54 4.72 12.17
C GLN A 111 -7.55 3.77 10.96
N PHE A 112 -7.40 2.46 11.16
CA PHE A 112 -7.53 1.47 10.09
C PHE A 112 -8.91 1.53 9.45
N LEU A 113 -9.97 1.40 10.25
CA LEU A 113 -11.33 1.30 9.76
C LEU A 113 -11.77 2.56 9.00
N ASN A 114 -11.50 3.73 9.56
CA ASN A 114 -11.84 5.03 8.99
C ASN A 114 -11.09 5.27 7.68
N ALA A 115 -9.79 4.95 7.62
CA ALA A 115 -9.00 5.11 6.40
C ALA A 115 -9.54 4.24 5.25
N HIS A 116 -9.90 2.99 5.50
CA HIS A 116 -10.51 2.12 4.50
C HIS A 116 -11.90 2.61 4.08
N ASN A 117 -12.74 2.96 5.06
CA ASN A 117 -14.12 3.36 4.82
C ASN A 117 -14.22 4.70 4.08
N LYS A 118 -13.27 5.62 4.29
CA LYS A 118 -13.16 6.84 3.50
C LYS A 118 -12.96 6.55 2.01
N VAL A 119 -12.13 5.56 1.68
CA VAL A 119 -11.87 5.15 0.28
C VAL A 119 -13.11 4.47 -0.30
N ARG A 120 -13.71 3.53 0.45
CA ARG A 120 -14.92 2.81 0.01
C ARG A 120 -16.09 3.75 -0.22
N ALA A 121 -16.29 4.73 0.65
CA ALA A 121 -17.31 5.77 0.48
C ALA A 121 -17.09 6.58 -0.81
N HIS A 122 -15.84 6.92 -1.14
CA HIS A 122 -15.51 7.67 -2.36
C HIS A 122 -15.91 6.92 -3.65
N VAL A 123 -15.96 5.59 -3.62
CA VAL A 123 -16.35 4.75 -4.76
C VAL A 123 -17.74 4.11 -4.61
N GLY A 124 -18.54 4.57 -3.64
CA GLY A 124 -19.93 4.12 -3.45
C GLY A 124 -20.06 2.68 -2.93
N LEU A 125 -19.08 2.20 -2.16
CA LEU A 125 -19.11 0.87 -1.53
C LEU A 125 -19.53 0.96 -0.06
N THR A 126 -20.25 -0.06 0.42
CA THR A 126 -20.63 -0.21 1.83
C THR A 126 -19.38 -0.22 2.71
N PRO A 127 -19.35 0.53 3.82
CA PRO A 127 -18.22 0.51 4.74
C PRO A 127 -17.97 -0.89 5.30
N PHE A 128 -16.71 -1.22 5.57
CA PHE A 128 -16.38 -2.37 6.40
C PHE A 128 -16.89 -2.17 7.82
N VAL A 129 -17.20 -3.30 8.45
CA VAL A 129 -17.40 -3.42 9.91
C VAL A 129 -16.14 -4.05 10.50
N TRP A 130 -15.68 -3.54 11.63
CA TRP A 130 -14.56 -4.16 12.32
C TRP A 130 -14.93 -5.54 12.87
N ASP A 131 -14.02 -6.51 12.76
CA ASP A 131 -14.19 -7.85 13.30
C ASP A 131 -12.96 -8.23 14.14
N ASP A 132 -13.19 -8.47 15.45
CA ASP A 132 -12.13 -8.77 16.40
C ASP A 132 -11.48 -10.15 16.17
N THR A 133 -12.18 -11.06 15.49
CA THR A 133 -11.62 -12.37 15.10
C THR A 133 -10.57 -12.17 14.01
N LEU A 134 -10.87 -11.33 13.02
CA LEU A 134 -9.91 -10.95 11.98
C LEU A 134 -8.72 -10.17 12.56
N ALA A 135 -8.97 -9.24 13.49
CA ALA A 135 -7.91 -8.48 14.15
C ALA A 135 -6.98 -9.38 14.96
N SER A 136 -7.55 -10.35 15.69
CA SER A 136 -6.79 -11.36 16.44
C SER A 136 -5.96 -12.26 15.51
N PHE A 137 -6.53 -12.64 14.36
CA PHE A 137 -5.79 -13.40 13.34
C PHE A 137 -4.63 -12.58 12.76
N ALA A 138 -4.88 -11.33 12.37
CA ALA A 138 -3.86 -10.42 11.86
C ALA A 138 -2.73 -10.24 12.87
N LEU A 139 -3.06 -10.04 14.15
CA LEU A 139 -2.07 -9.91 15.22
C LEU A 139 -1.27 -11.20 15.41
N SER A 140 -1.93 -12.36 15.40
CA SER A 140 -1.24 -13.64 15.52
C SER A 140 -0.24 -13.87 14.40
N TRP A 141 -0.55 -13.46 13.16
CA TRP A 141 0.38 -13.59 12.05
C TRP A 141 1.49 -12.53 12.11
N ALA A 142 1.14 -11.27 12.36
CA ALA A 142 2.09 -10.17 12.52
C ALA A 142 3.15 -10.48 13.59
N ASN A 143 2.75 -11.08 14.71
CA ASN A 143 3.67 -11.53 15.76
C ASN A 143 4.71 -12.55 15.26
N ARG A 144 4.37 -13.41 14.30
CA ARG A 144 5.32 -14.36 13.67
C ARG A 144 6.31 -13.68 12.71
N ARG A 145 6.06 -12.42 12.35
CA ARG A 145 6.94 -11.59 11.52
C ARG A 145 7.79 -10.65 12.34
N ILE A 146 7.57 -10.48 13.65
CA ILE A 146 8.43 -9.62 14.50
C ILE A 146 9.93 -9.89 14.32
N PRO A 147 10.43 -11.15 14.22
CA PRO A 147 11.87 -11.39 14.09
C PRO A 147 12.51 -10.92 12.80
N ASP A 148 11.78 -10.87 11.68
CA ASP A 148 12.35 -10.65 10.33
C ASP A 148 11.63 -9.58 9.48
N CYS A 149 10.43 -9.19 9.89
CA CYS A 149 9.55 -8.24 9.21
C CYS A 149 9.24 -8.59 7.74
N ARG A 150 9.40 -9.87 7.36
CA ARG A 150 9.24 -10.28 5.95
C ARG A 150 7.78 -10.15 5.52
N MET A 151 7.57 -9.52 4.36
CA MET A 151 6.26 -9.42 3.70
C MET A 151 5.87 -10.78 3.09
N ILE A 152 5.37 -11.67 3.94
CA ILE A 152 4.89 -13.00 3.55
C ILE A 152 3.44 -13.14 4.00
N HIS A 153 2.59 -13.52 3.05
CA HIS A 153 1.18 -13.76 3.33
C HIS A 153 0.95 -14.93 4.27
N SER A 154 -0.13 -14.89 5.06
CA SER A 154 -0.43 -15.98 6.01
C SER A 154 -0.91 -17.27 5.33
N PHE A 155 -1.32 -17.20 4.07
CA PHE A 155 -2.02 -18.27 3.34
C PHE A 155 -3.27 -18.77 4.10
N GLY A 156 -3.89 -17.87 4.87
CA GLY A 156 -5.11 -18.13 5.63
C GLY A 156 -6.37 -18.06 4.75
N PRO A 157 -7.55 -18.23 5.33
CA PRO A 157 -8.82 -18.22 4.59
C PRO A 157 -9.31 -16.81 4.20
N TYR A 158 -8.66 -15.76 4.70
CA TYR A 158 -9.07 -14.36 4.53
C TYR A 158 -8.31 -13.67 3.40
N GLY A 159 -8.90 -12.59 2.88
CA GLY A 159 -8.16 -11.63 2.07
C GLY A 159 -7.09 -10.96 2.93
N GLU A 160 -6.01 -10.47 2.32
CA GLU A 160 -4.89 -9.93 3.07
C GLU A 160 -4.17 -8.80 2.34
N ASN A 161 -3.91 -7.71 3.07
CA ASN A 161 -2.91 -6.71 2.69
C ASN A 161 -1.82 -6.68 3.77
N ILE A 162 -0.56 -6.62 3.33
CA ILE A 162 0.60 -6.49 4.21
C ILE A 162 1.42 -5.27 3.85
N PHE A 163 2.10 -4.73 4.85
CA PHE A 163 2.98 -3.59 4.71
C PHE A 163 4.19 -3.78 5.62
N TRP A 164 5.34 -3.39 5.10
CA TRP A 164 6.54 -3.17 5.88
C TRP A 164 7.08 -1.78 5.63
N GLY A 165 7.55 -1.13 6.69
CA GLY A 165 8.33 0.09 6.56
C GLY A 165 9.46 0.12 7.58
N GLY A 166 10.67 0.47 7.13
CA GLY A 166 11.89 0.41 7.95
C GLY A 166 12.02 1.47 9.05
N ARG A 167 10.94 2.12 9.47
CA ARG A 167 10.92 3.12 10.57
C ARG A 167 9.71 2.89 11.47
N ASP A 168 9.82 3.26 12.73
CA ASP A 168 8.78 2.95 13.73
C ASP A 168 7.54 3.86 13.68
N HIS A 169 7.62 4.95 12.91
CA HIS A 169 6.56 5.96 12.84
C HIS A 169 5.43 5.62 11.86
N TRP A 170 5.56 4.55 11.07
CA TRP A 170 4.51 4.17 10.14
C TRP A 170 3.22 3.84 10.90
N THR A 171 2.18 4.58 10.55
CA THR A 171 0.85 4.47 11.15
C THR A 171 -0.05 3.54 10.34
N ALA A 172 -1.21 3.19 10.93
CA ALA A 172 -2.29 2.51 10.24
C ALA A 172 -2.70 3.25 8.96
N GLU A 173 -2.90 4.57 9.05
CA GLU A 173 -3.30 5.41 7.92
C GLU A 173 -2.25 5.46 6.82
N ASP A 174 -0.95 5.45 7.17
CA ASP A 174 0.12 5.46 6.19
C ASP A 174 0.10 4.21 5.31
N ALA A 175 -0.07 3.03 5.92
CA ALA A 175 -0.16 1.77 5.20
C ALA A 175 -1.36 1.78 4.25
N VAL A 176 -2.55 2.15 4.75
CA VAL A 176 -3.77 2.23 3.93
C VAL A 176 -3.59 3.22 2.78
N ARG A 177 -3.03 4.40 3.05
CA ARG A 177 -2.76 5.40 2.02
C ARG A 177 -1.82 4.87 0.93
N LEU A 178 -0.80 4.10 1.29
CA LEU A 178 0.14 3.52 0.32
C LEU A 178 -0.52 2.42 -0.52
N TRP A 179 -1.34 1.54 0.08
CA TRP A 179 -2.15 0.58 -0.65
C TRP A 179 -3.12 1.27 -1.62
N VAL A 180 -3.77 2.35 -1.18
CA VAL A 180 -4.71 3.13 -2.00
C VAL A 180 -4.02 3.82 -3.18
N LYS A 181 -2.73 4.19 -3.08
CA LYS A 181 -2.00 4.79 -4.21
C LYS A 181 -1.94 3.87 -5.42
N GLU A 182 -2.17 2.57 -5.27
CA GLU A 182 -2.24 1.64 -6.39
C GLU A 182 -3.48 1.84 -7.27
N HIS A 183 -4.49 2.62 -6.86
CA HIS A 183 -5.66 2.93 -7.70
C HIS A 183 -5.27 3.49 -9.07
N ARG A 184 -4.17 4.26 -9.15
CA ARG A 184 -3.64 4.82 -10.40
C ARG A 184 -3.14 3.76 -11.38
N PHE A 185 -2.97 2.53 -10.90
CA PHE A 185 -2.50 1.38 -11.66
C PHE A 185 -3.63 0.38 -11.95
N TYR A 186 -4.87 0.63 -11.55
CA TYR A 186 -6.00 -0.25 -11.84
C TYR A 186 -6.88 0.36 -12.94
N ASP A 187 -7.00 -0.34 -14.07
CA ASP A 187 -7.93 0.04 -15.15
C ASP A 187 -9.28 -0.65 -14.92
N ARG A 188 -10.28 0.15 -14.54
CA ARG A 188 -11.65 -0.32 -14.30
C ARG A 188 -12.32 -0.88 -15.56
N ARG A 189 -11.92 -0.43 -16.74
CA ARG A 189 -12.52 -0.85 -18.02
C ARG A 189 -12.08 -2.26 -18.39
N THR A 190 -10.82 -2.59 -18.14
CA THR A 190 -10.25 -3.92 -18.41
C THR A 190 -10.32 -4.86 -17.22
N ASN A 191 -10.70 -4.35 -16.04
CA ASN A 191 -10.70 -5.07 -14.76
C ASN A 191 -9.31 -5.66 -14.43
N ALA A 192 -8.24 -4.91 -14.73
CA ALA A 192 -6.87 -5.39 -14.58
C ALA A 192 -5.94 -4.29 -14.07
N CYS A 193 -4.81 -4.71 -13.50
CA CYS A 193 -3.70 -3.78 -13.28
C CYS A 193 -3.07 -3.39 -14.62
N LEU A 194 -2.52 -2.18 -14.71
CA LEU A 194 -1.69 -1.76 -15.83
C LEU A 194 -0.47 -2.68 -15.97
N PRO A 195 0.08 -2.85 -17.19
CA PRO A 195 1.25 -3.69 -17.42
C PRO A 195 2.41 -3.36 -16.47
N GLU A 196 3.03 -4.40 -15.92
CA GLU A 196 4.17 -4.30 -14.98
C GLU A 196 3.88 -3.50 -13.69
N ARG A 197 2.61 -3.29 -13.35
CA ARG A 197 2.18 -2.63 -12.11
C ARG A 197 1.38 -3.58 -11.23
N LEU A 198 1.42 -3.32 -9.94
CA LEU A 198 0.61 -4.00 -8.94
C LEU A 198 -0.53 -3.11 -8.49
N CYS A 199 -1.70 -3.71 -8.31
CA CYS A 199 -2.90 -3.05 -7.81
C CYS A 199 -3.71 -3.87 -6.82
N GLY A 200 -3.15 -5.02 -6.39
CA GLY A 200 -3.82 -5.99 -5.53
C GLY A 200 -4.22 -5.42 -4.17
N HIS A 201 -3.42 -4.51 -3.60
CA HIS A 201 -3.77 -3.93 -2.32
C HIS A 201 -4.96 -2.99 -2.45
N TYR A 202 -4.97 -2.16 -3.50
CA TYR A 202 -6.12 -1.29 -3.78
C TYR A 202 -7.38 -2.10 -4.06
N THR A 203 -7.31 -3.11 -4.95
CA THR A 203 -8.48 -3.91 -5.32
C THR A 203 -9.05 -4.68 -4.13
N GLN A 204 -8.23 -5.10 -3.17
CA GLN A 204 -8.72 -5.69 -1.92
C GLN A 204 -9.50 -4.69 -1.05
N ILE A 205 -9.02 -3.44 -0.92
CA ILE A 205 -9.71 -2.39 -0.14
C ILE A 205 -11.08 -2.09 -0.74
N VAL A 206 -11.16 -2.01 -2.06
CA VAL A 206 -12.41 -1.73 -2.79
C VAL A 206 -13.16 -3.00 -3.22
N TRP A 207 -12.83 -4.16 -2.64
CA TRP A 207 -13.54 -5.38 -2.94
C TRP A 207 -14.95 -5.33 -2.35
N ARG A 208 -15.98 -5.34 -3.21
CA ARG A 208 -17.38 -5.13 -2.84
C ARG A 208 -17.85 -6.15 -1.82
N ASN A 209 -17.53 -7.42 -2.05
CA ASN A 209 -18.05 -8.52 -1.25
C ASN A 209 -17.31 -8.70 0.09
N SER A 210 -16.14 -8.09 0.27
CA SER A 210 -15.51 -8.02 1.59
C SER A 210 -16.33 -7.03 2.44
N THR A 211 -16.76 -7.47 3.62
CA THR A 211 -17.64 -6.68 4.51
C THR A 211 -17.03 -6.48 5.89
N LYS A 212 -16.10 -7.34 6.29
CA LYS A 212 -15.41 -7.29 7.57
C LYS A 212 -13.94 -6.95 7.39
N LEU A 213 -13.39 -6.23 8.36
CA LEU A 213 -11.98 -5.83 8.42
C LEU A 213 -11.43 -6.08 9.82
N GLY A 214 -10.22 -6.62 9.91
CA GLY A 214 -9.45 -6.61 11.14
C GLY A 214 -7.97 -6.48 10.85
N CYS A 215 -7.26 -5.66 11.60
CA CYS A 215 -5.87 -5.32 11.32
C CYS A 215 -5.00 -5.38 12.57
N ALA A 216 -3.69 -5.48 12.36
CA ALA A 216 -2.70 -5.39 13.40
C ALA A 216 -1.44 -4.67 12.91
N ARG A 217 -0.78 -3.98 13.84
CA ARG A 217 0.51 -3.32 13.66
C ARG A 217 1.47 -3.79 14.74
N VAL A 218 2.67 -4.24 14.34
CA VAL A 218 3.72 -4.66 15.27
C VAL A 218 5.05 -4.01 14.92
N LYS A 219 5.87 -3.78 15.93
CA LYS A 219 7.27 -3.38 15.74
C LYS A 219 8.12 -4.63 15.58
N CYS A 220 9.05 -4.61 14.64
CA CYS A 220 9.96 -5.72 14.42
C CYS A 220 11.26 -5.57 15.19
N SER A 221 11.87 -6.69 15.56
CA SER A 221 13.17 -6.75 16.23
C SER A 221 14.31 -6.21 15.35
N THR A 222 14.14 -6.27 14.03
CA THR A 222 15.04 -5.69 13.03
C THR A 222 14.85 -4.17 12.86
N GLY A 223 13.91 -3.57 13.60
CA GLY A 223 13.47 -2.19 13.43
C GLY A 223 12.36 -2.05 12.39
N GLY A 224 11.64 -0.94 12.47
CA GLY A 224 10.49 -0.69 11.60
C GLY A 224 9.22 -1.39 12.07
N VAL A 225 8.23 -1.37 11.18
CA VAL A 225 6.86 -1.78 11.47
C VAL A 225 6.35 -2.73 10.41
N PHE A 226 5.70 -3.81 10.86
CA PHE A 226 4.89 -4.70 10.03
C PHE A 226 3.42 -4.44 10.32
N ILE A 227 2.62 -4.28 9.27
CA ILE A 227 1.18 -4.08 9.33
C ILE A 227 0.51 -5.13 8.47
N MET A 228 -0.59 -5.68 8.96
CA MET A 228 -1.45 -6.60 8.22
C MET A 228 -2.91 -6.28 8.46
N CYS A 229 -3.71 -6.35 7.40
CA CYS A 229 -5.17 -6.29 7.46
C CYS A 229 -5.76 -7.52 6.79
N ASN A 230 -6.75 -8.13 7.43
CA ASN A 230 -7.54 -9.22 6.90
C ASN A 230 -8.95 -8.79 6.56
N TYR A 231 -9.48 -9.40 5.49
CA TYR A 231 -10.77 -9.08 4.90
C TYR A 231 -11.62 -10.34 4.76
N ASP A 232 -12.89 -10.26 5.14
CA ASP A 232 -13.82 -11.38 5.02
C ASP A 232 -15.16 -10.92 4.44
N PRO A 233 -15.72 -11.65 3.44
CA PRO A 233 -15.06 -12.63 2.55
C PRO A 233 -13.76 -12.16 1.88
N PRO A 234 -12.87 -13.07 1.44
CA PRO A 234 -11.62 -12.71 0.77
C PRO A 234 -11.87 -11.99 -0.57
N GLY A 235 -11.02 -11.02 -0.88
CA GLY A 235 -11.00 -10.34 -2.17
C GLY A 235 -10.01 -10.93 -3.16
N ASN A 236 -9.80 -10.21 -4.27
CA ASN A 236 -8.83 -10.56 -5.31
C ASN A 236 -8.98 -11.98 -5.89
N ILE A 237 -10.23 -12.44 -5.99
CA ILE A 237 -10.54 -13.71 -6.64
C ILE A 237 -10.33 -13.54 -8.15
N MET A 238 -9.62 -14.49 -8.77
CA MET A 238 -9.37 -14.47 -10.22
C MET A 238 -10.68 -14.34 -11.00
N ASP A 239 -10.62 -13.58 -12.09
CA ASP A 239 -11.74 -13.32 -13.02
C ASP A 239 -12.98 -12.65 -12.39
N ARG A 240 -12.86 -12.07 -11.18
CA ARG A 240 -13.92 -11.27 -10.57
C ARG A 240 -13.60 -9.79 -10.59
N ASN A 241 -14.66 -8.97 -10.60
CA ASN A 241 -14.54 -7.52 -10.58
C ASN A 241 -14.70 -7.00 -9.14
N PRO A 242 -13.72 -6.25 -8.58
CA PRO A 242 -13.80 -5.68 -7.24
C PRO A 242 -15.07 -4.85 -6.99
N PHE A 243 -15.69 -4.26 -8.01
CA PHE A 243 -16.84 -3.37 -7.87
C PHE A 243 -18.19 -4.07 -8.10
N ALA A 244 -18.18 -5.30 -8.61
CA ALA A 244 -19.38 -6.08 -8.91
C ALA A 244 -19.66 -7.12 -7.80
N PRO A 245 -20.93 -7.47 -7.56
CA PRO A 245 -21.30 -8.57 -6.67
C PRO A 245 -20.86 -9.94 -7.21
#